data_AF-A0A849SIQ5-F1
#
_entry.id   AF-A0A849SIQ5-F1
#
_cell.length_a   1.000
_cell.length_b   1.000
_cell.length_c   1.000
_cell.angle_alpha   90.00
_cell.angle_beta   90.00
_cell.angle_gamma   90.00
#
_symmetry.space_group_name_H-M   'P 1'
#
loop_
_entity.id
_entity.type
_entity.pdbx_description
1 polymer ?
#
loop_
_entity_poly.entity_id
_entity_poly.type
_entity_poly.pdbx_seq_one_letter_code
_entity_poly.pdbx_strand_id
1 'polypeptide(L)'
;ATPGAVVDVSCAPELRAGRIAVGRVHHIAFRCADDAEQLAWRERLTHAGLDVTPVMDRQYFHSIYFREPGGVLFELATDAPGFATDEAADRLGASLRLPAWLETRRARIEAALPPLRLPPIASS
;
A
#
# COMPACT_ATOMS: atom_id res chain seq x y z
N ALA A 1 3.24 22.46 -7.42
CA ALA A 1 4.12 21.38 -6.93
C ALA A 1 3.47 20.05 -7.29
N THR A 2 4.24 19.05 -7.73
CA THR A 2 3.72 17.70 -7.95
C THR A 2 3.28 17.10 -6.61
N PRO A 3 2.04 16.59 -6.46
CA PRO A 3 1.60 15.97 -5.22
C PRO A 3 2.50 14.80 -4.81
N GLY A 4 2.79 14.68 -3.51
CA GLY A 4 3.59 13.57 -2.97
C GLY A 4 5.09 13.58 -3.35
N ALA A 5 5.61 14.68 -3.89
CA ALA A 5 6.99 14.75 -4.39
C ALA A 5 8.02 15.36 -3.41
N VAL A 6 7.60 15.79 -2.21
CA VAL A 6 8.48 16.37 -1.20
C VAL A 6 8.57 15.41 -0.01
N VAL A 7 9.80 15.03 0.36
CA VAL A 7 10.09 14.16 1.50
C VAL A 7 11.08 14.87 2.40
N ASP A 8 10.63 15.24 3.59
CA ASP A 8 11.50 15.76 4.65
C ASP A 8 11.98 14.61 5.52
N VAL A 9 13.30 14.51 5.71
CA VAL A 9 13.92 13.49 6.54
C VAL A 9 14.52 14.15 7.77
N SER A 10 13.99 13.81 8.94
CA SER A 10 14.53 14.26 10.23
C SER A 10 15.42 13.17 10.83
N CYS A 11 16.67 13.51 11.11
CA CYS A 11 17.62 12.62 11.78
C CYS A 11 17.56 12.88 13.29
N ALA A 12 17.07 11.90 14.05
CA ALA A 12 16.92 11.98 15.50
C ALA A 12 17.36 10.65 16.17
N PRO A 13 18.66 10.29 16.10
CA PRO A 13 19.19 9.00 16.55
C PRO A 13 19.06 8.80 18.08
N GLU A 14 18.87 9.88 18.84
CA GLU A 14 18.63 9.86 20.27
C GLU A 14 17.23 9.36 20.65
N LEU A 15 16.28 9.36 19.71
CA LEU A 15 14.92 8.91 19.95
C LEU A 15 14.81 7.40 19.90
N ARG A 16 13.86 6.86 20.68
CA ARG A 16 13.53 5.44 20.63
C ARG A 16 12.87 5.08 19.31
N ALA A 17 13.19 3.90 18.78
CA ALA A 17 12.53 3.33 17.62
C ALA A 17 11.00 3.29 17.80
N GLY A 18 10.27 3.60 16.73
CA GLY A 18 8.82 3.53 16.71
C GLY A 18 8.31 2.09 16.92
N ARG A 19 7.09 1.98 17.46
CA ARG A 19 6.38 0.70 17.60
C ARG A 19 5.23 0.63 16.61
N ILE A 20 4.95 -0.57 16.09
CA ILE A 20 3.72 -0.84 15.33
C ILE A 20 2.54 -0.78 16.32
N ALA A 21 1.61 0.13 16.08
CA ALA A 21 0.44 0.34 16.93
C ALA A 21 -0.67 1.08 16.16
N VAL A 22 -1.89 1.04 16.71
CA VAL A 22 -3.02 1.84 16.22
C VAL A 22 -2.66 3.33 16.26
N GLY A 23 -3.07 4.07 15.23
CA GLY A 23 -2.79 5.51 15.10
C GLY A 23 -1.40 5.86 14.58
N ARG A 24 -0.69 4.90 13.95
CA ARG A 24 0.63 5.11 13.34
C ARG A 24 0.66 4.68 11.89
N VAL A 25 1.50 5.34 11.09
CA VAL A 25 1.78 4.93 9.70
C VAL A 25 2.57 3.62 9.72
N HIS A 26 2.07 2.60 9.00
CA HIS A 26 2.73 1.29 8.94
C HIS A 26 3.85 1.25 7.89
N HIS A 27 3.62 1.86 6.73
CA HIS A 27 4.55 1.94 5.61
C HIS A 27 4.22 3.14 4.73
N ILE A 28 5.14 3.48 3.82
CA ILE A 28 4.94 4.45 2.74
C ILE A 28 5.23 3.74 1.43
N ALA A 29 4.35 3.93 0.43
CA ALA A 29 4.52 3.40 -0.91
C ALA A 29 5.02 4.48 -1.87
N PHE A 30 6.06 4.16 -2.64
CA PHE A 30 6.54 4.96 -3.75
C PHE A 30 6.11 4.32 -5.08
N ARG A 31 5.88 5.17 -6.08
CA ARG A 31 5.36 4.75 -7.38
C ARG A 31 6.47 4.13 -8.23
N CYS A 32 6.12 3.05 -8.91
CA CYS A 32 6.76 2.58 -10.13
C CYS A 32 5.77 2.73 -11.28
N ALA A 33 6.23 3.21 -12.43
CA ALA A 33 5.40 3.40 -13.61
C ALA A 33 4.77 2.08 -14.08
N ASP A 34 5.52 0.97 -14.00
CA ASP A 34 5.10 -0.35 -14.43
C ASP A 34 5.88 -1.48 -13.71
N ASP A 35 5.54 -2.73 -14.07
CA ASP A 35 6.17 -3.93 -13.53
C ASP A 35 7.66 -4.02 -13.87
N ALA A 36 8.08 -3.51 -15.02
CA ALA A 36 9.48 -3.56 -15.44
C ALA A 36 10.34 -2.63 -14.58
N GLU A 37 9.86 -1.42 -14.29
CA GLU A 37 10.51 -0.50 -13.35
C GLU A 37 10.56 -1.11 -11.94
N GLN A 38 9.46 -1.71 -11.46
CA GLN A 38 9.44 -2.34 -10.14
C GLN A 38 10.46 -3.49 -10.04
N LEU A 39 10.56 -4.33 -11.06
CA LEU A 39 11.53 -5.44 -11.11
C LEU A 39 12.97 -4.92 -11.12
N ALA A 40 13.26 -3.87 -11.91
CA ALA A 40 14.57 -3.23 -11.92
C ALA A 40 14.95 -2.67 -10.54
N TRP A 41 14.00 -2.05 -9.83
CA TRP A 41 14.22 -1.61 -8.46
C TRP A 41 14.46 -2.77 -7.51
N ARG A 42 13.68 -3.85 -7.61
CA ARG A 42 13.87 -5.05 -6.79
C ARG A 42 15.29 -5.57 -6.92
N GLU A 43 15.78 -5.75 -8.15
CA GLU A 43 17.14 -6.20 -8.42
C GLU A 43 18.18 -5.26 -7.81
N ARG A 44 18.03 -3.95 -8.03
CA ARG A 44 18.97 -2.94 -7.49
C ARG A 44 19.03 -2.96 -5.97
N LEU A 45 17.88 -3.05 -5.30
CA LEU A 45 17.78 -3.07 -3.84
C LEU A 45 18.35 -4.36 -3.24
N THR A 46 18.09 -5.51 -3.87
CA THR A 46 18.69 -6.79 -3.48
C THR A 46 20.20 -6.78 -3.65
N HIS A 47 20.74 -6.25 -4.75
CA HIS A 47 22.19 -6.09 -4.94
C HIS A 47 22.83 -5.13 -3.91
N ALA A 48 22.06 -4.17 -3.39
CA ALA A 48 22.48 -3.31 -2.30
C ALA A 48 22.43 -4.00 -0.91
N GLY A 49 22.07 -5.28 -0.85
CA GLY A 49 22.03 -6.08 0.39
C GLY A 49 20.77 -5.92 1.22
N LEU A 50 19.72 -5.29 0.68
CA LEU A 50 18.43 -5.18 1.35
C LEU A 50 17.61 -6.46 1.17
N ASP A 51 16.87 -6.84 2.22
CA ASP A 51 15.91 -7.93 2.16
C ASP A 51 14.59 -7.41 1.54
N VAL A 52 14.37 -7.77 0.27
CA VAL A 52 13.24 -7.31 -0.53
C VAL A 52 12.31 -8.49 -0.80
N THR A 53 11.01 -8.31 -0.56
CA THR A 53 10.02 -9.36 -0.79
C THR A 53 9.96 -9.79 -2.27
N PRO A 54 9.40 -10.97 -2.57
CA PRO A 54 8.87 -11.24 -3.90
C PRO A 54 7.85 -10.18 -4.33
N VAL A 55 7.59 -10.09 -5.63
CA VAL A 55 6.47 -9.30 -6.16
C VAL A 55 5.15 -9.91 -5.66
N MET A 56 4.28 -9.06 -5.12
CA MET A 56 2.99 -9.44 -4.57
C MET A 56 1.87 -8.80 -5.41
N ASP A 57 0.93 -9.62 -5.86
CA ASP A 57 -0.30 -9.15 -6.51
C ASP A 57 -1.29 -8.64 -5.44
N ARG A 58 -1.61 -7.34 -5.52
CA ARG A 58 -2.56 -6.66 -4.63
C ARG A 58 -3.89 -6.36 -5.33
N GLN A 59 -4.17 -7.02 -6.46
CA GLN A 59 -5.33 -6.86 -7.34
C GLN A 59 -5.40 -5.50 -8.07
N TYR A 60 -5.04 -4.42 -7.39
CA TYR A 60 -5.09 -3.05 -7.92
C TYR A 60 -3.72 -2.53 -8.35
N PHE A 61 -2.64 -3.20 -7.92
CA PHE A 61 -1.25 -2.91 -8.24
C PHE A 61 -0.39 -4.11 -7.84
N HIS A 62 0.84 -4.16 -8.33
CA HIS A 62 1.88 -5.06 -7.82
C HIS A 62 2.76 -4.32 -6.83
N SER A 63 3.26 -5.04 -5.82
CA SER A 63 4.08 -4.45 -4.77
C SER A 63 5.29 -5.29 -4.39
N ILE A 64 6.37 -4.60 -4.03
CA ILE A 64 7.50 -5.15 -3.26
C ILE A 64 7.71 -4.32 -2.00
N TYR A 65 8.18 -4.96 -0.93
CA TYR A 65 8.45 -4.31 0.35
C TYR A 65 9.90 -4.55 0.78
N PHE A 66 10.46 -3.58 1.48
CA PHE A 66 11.76 -3.70 2.13
C PHE A 66 11.86 -2.72 3.30
N ARG A 67 12.73 -3.00 4.27
CA ARG A 67 13.06 -2.04 5.32
C ARG A 67 14.28 -1.22 4.89
N GLU A 68 14.15 0.10 4.92
CA GLU A 68 15.31 0.98 4.76
C GLU A 68 16.17 1.00 6.04
N PRO A 69 17.43 1.45 6.00
CA PRO A 69 18.36 1.38 7.14
C PRO A 69 17.86 2.00 8.47
N GLY A 70 17.03 3.04 8.43
CA GLY A 70 16.36 3.64 9.58
C GLY A 70 15.17 2.83 10.13
N GLY A 71 14.83 1.71 9.49
CA GLY A 71 13.82 0.75 9.90
C GLY A 71 12.41 1.02 9.37
N VAL A 72 12.19 2.11 8.63
CA VAL A 72 10.88 2.38 8.00
C VAL A 72 10.59 1.30 6.96
N LEU A 73 9.36 0.80 6.94
CA LEU A 73 8.93 -0.14 5.92
C LEU A 73 8.54 0.66 4.67
N PHE A 74 9.30 0.50 3.60
CA PHE A 74 8.99 1.06 2.30
C PHE A 74 8.36 0.02 1.40
N GLU A 75 7.47 0.50 0.54
CA GLU A 75 6.84 -0.24 -0.53
C GLU A 75 7.15 0.45 -1.85
N LEU A 76 7.41 -0.34 -2.90
CA LEU A 76 7.34 0.14 -4.28
C LEU A 76 6.10 -0.50 -4.92
N ALA A 77 5.17 0.32 -5.39
CA ALA A 77 3.89 -0.10 -5.93
C ALA A 77 3.70 0.43 -7.36
N THR A 78 3.17 -0.40 -8.26
CA THR A 78 2.92 0.00 -9.64
C THR A 78 1.72 0.95 -9.75
N ASP A 79 1.75 1.86 -10.72
CA ASP A 79 0.66 2.79 -10.99
C ASP A 79 -0.61 2.08 -11.53
N ALA A 80 -0.41 1.07 -12.37
CA ALA A 80 -1.45 0.27 -12.99
C ALA A 80 -1.66 -1.06 -12.23
N PRO A 81 -2.85 -1.68 -12.34
CA PRO A 81 -4.02 -1.25 -13.12
C PRO A 81 -4.93 -0.22 -12.43
N GLY A 82 -4.84 -0.06 -11.12
CA GLY A 82 -5.66 0.86 -10.32
C GLY A 82 -7.02 0.29 -9.91
N PHE A 83 -7.78 1.08 -9.13
CA PHE A 83 -9.03 0.63 -8.50
C PHE A 83 -10.22 0.52 -9.45
N ALA A 84 -10.16 1.11 -10.65
CA ALA A 84 -11.24 1.00 -11.64
C ALA A 84 -11.25 -0.34 -12.41
N THR A 85 -10.46 -1.32 -11.94
CA THR A 85 -10.33 -2.64 -12.56
C THR A 85 -11.58 -3.50 -12.37
N ASP A 86 -12.22 -3.42 -11.20
CA ASP A 86 -13.38 -4.24 -10.83
C ASP A 86 -14.59 -3.41 -10.35
N GLU A 87 -14.47 -2.09 -10.41
CA GLU A 87 -15.51 -1.12 -10.10
C GLU A 87 -15.54 0.01 -11.13
N ALA A 88 -16.74 0.50 -11.44
CA ALA A 88 -16.88 1.73 -12.22
C ALA A 88 -16.38 2.93 -11.39
N ALA A 89 -15.71 3.89 -12.05
CA ALA A 89 -15.07 5.03 -11.38
C ALA A 89 -16.04 5.88 -10.53
N ASP A 90 -17.31 5.98 -10.94
CA ASP A 90 -18.38 6.70 -10.25
C ASP A 90 -18.98 5.92 -9.05
N ARG A 91 -18.54 4.68 -8.82
CA ARG A 91 -19.04 3.78 -7.78
C ARG A 91 -17.94 3.15 -6.92
N LEU A 92 -16.71 3.65 -6.99
CA LEU A 92 -15.58 3.15 -6.22
C LEU A 92 -15.87 3.12 -4.73
N GLY A 93 -15.56 2.00 -4.07
CA GLY A 93 -15.69 1.85 -2.63
C GLY A 93 -17.13 1.73 -2.12
N ALA A 94 -18.12 1.60 -3.00
CA ALA A 94 -19.53 1.46 -2.62
C ALA A 94 -19.90 0.04 -2.13
N SER A 95 -19.02 -0.94 -2.33
CA SER A 95 -19.26 -2.33 -1.96
C SER A 95 -17.98 -3.04 -1.51
N LEU A 96 -18.13 -4.13 -0.75
CA LEU A 96 -17.01 -4.95 -0.31
C LEU A 96 -16.45 -5.76 -1.50
N ARG A 97 -15.26 -5.35 -1.97
CA ARG A 97 -14.45 -6.13 -2.91
C ARG A 97 -13.59 -7.15 -2.19
N LEU A 98 -13.58 -8.36 -2.72
CA LEU A 98 -12.72 -9.43 -2.27
C LEU A 98 -11.88 -9.91 -3.47
N PRO A 99 -10.62 -10.28 -3.27
CA PRO A 99 -9.88 -10.97 -4.30
C PRO A 99 -10.53 -12.33 -4.59
N ALA A 100 -10.36 -12.83 -5.82
CA ALA A 100 -11.06 -14.03 -6.30
C ALA A 100 -10.88 -15.25 -5.37
N TRP A 101 -9.71 -15.40 -4.74
CA TRP A 101 -9.42 -16.51 -3.81
C TRP A 101 -10.16 -16.41 -2.45
N LEU A 102 -10.78 -15.27 -2.13
CA LEU A 102 -11.59 -15.07 -0.93
C LEU A 102 -13.10 -15.07 -1.20
N GLU A 103 -13.53 -15.03 -2.46
CA GLU A 103 -14.96 -14.95 -2.82
C GLU A 103 -15.77 -16.14 -2.30
N THR A 104 -15.19 -17.34 -2.28
CA THR A 104 -15.83 -18.55 -1.70
C THR A 104 -16.16 -18.41 -0.22
N ARG A 105 -15.57 -17.42 0.46
CA ARG A 105 -15.73 -17.14 1.90
C ARG A 105 -16.49 -15.84 2.17
N ARG A 106 -17.06 -15.19 1.15
CA ARG A 106 -17.74 -13.88 1.26
C ARG A 106 -18.71 -13.79 2.43
N ALA A 107 -19.69 -14.69 2.50
CA ALA A 107 -20.71 -14.66 3.55
C ALA A 107 -20.12 -14.68 4.97
N ARG A 108 -19.06 -15.47 5.17
CA ARG A 108 -18.35 -15.54 6.47
C ARG A 108 -17.58 -14.24 6.76
N ILE A 109 -16.97 -13.65 5.75
CA ILE A 109 -16.21 -12.39 5.89
C ILE A 109 -17.19 -11.25 6.22
N GLU A 110 -18.26 -11.11 5.45
CA GLU A 110 -19.30 -10.09 5.66
C GLU A 110 -19.92 -10.20 7.06
N ALA A 111 -20.20 -11.41 7.54
CA ALA A 111 -20.74 -11.62 8.89
C ALA A 111 -19.78 -11.22 10.03
N ALA A 112 -18.46 -11.21 9.78
CA ALA A 112 -17.46 -10.87 10.78
C ALA A 112 -17.09 -9.38 10.80
N LEU A 113 -17.45 -8.63 9.76
CA LEU A 113 -17.10 -7.22 9.64
C LEU A 113 -18.15 -6.35 10.37
N PRO A 114 -17.71 -5.42 11.25
CA PRO A 114 -18.64 -4.46 11.82
C PRO A 114 -19.16 -3.52 10.73
N PRO A 115 -20.41 -3.03 10.84
CA PRO A 115 -20.96 -2.09 9.87
C PRO A 115 -20.15 -0.79 9.87
N LEU A 116 -19.75 -0.32 8.69
CA LEU A 116 -19.06 0.95 8.52
C LEU A 116 -20.08 2.08 8.46
N ARG A 117 -19.96 3.06 9.37
CA ARG A 117 -20.70 4.31 9.30
C ARG A 117 -19.77 5.39 8.80
N LEU A 118 -20.03 5.88 7.58
CA LEU A 118 -19.27 6.98 7.02
C LEU A 118 -19.64 8.28 7.74
N PRO A 119 -18.66 9.14 8.07
CA PRO A 119 -18.97 10.48 8.51
C PRO A 119 -19.72 11.23 7.39
N PRO A 120 -20.61 12.18 7.72
CA PRO A 120 -21.23 13.02 6.70
C PRO A 120 -20.14 13.70 5.88
N ILE A 121 -20.26 13.64 4.55
CA ILE A 121 -19.37 14.37 3.65
C ILE A 121 -19.63 15.85 3.90
N ALA A 122 -18.61 16.58 4.35
CA ALA A 122 -18.70 18.03 4.46
C ALA A 122 -18.98 18.58 3.05
N SER A 123 -20.12 19.24 2.87
CA SER A 123 -20.39 19.99 1.65
C SER A 123 -19.34 21.09 1.54
N SER A 124 -18.54 21.03 0.47
CA SER A 124 -17.62 22.08 0.07
C SER A 124 -18.35 23.34 -0.36
#